data_AF-C4XG61-F1
#
_entry.id   AF-C4XG61-F1
#
_cell.length_a   1.000
_cell.length_b   1.000
_cell.length_c   1.000
_cell.angle_alpha   90.00
_cell.angle_beta   90.00
_cell.angle_gamma   90.00
#
_symmetry.space_group_name_H-M   'P 1'
#
loop_
_entity.id
_entity.type
_entity.pdbx_description
1 polymer ?
#
loop_
_entity_poly.entity_id
_entity_poly.type
_entity_poly.pdbx_seq_one_letter_code
_entity_poly.pdbx_strand_id
1 'polypeptide(L)'
;MWIMDQNPYIKPKLNIDKFSFYFLVSCLAAITVLMIFWVLIPFVYGSKFIETSLSDEEKAQIAKQVTITKIVSYIANSLALICFLIYIVLLRHKLKAGYGFLIIWILVFALLGALPWFRGTRVLLKQEIIIGVFITIFCVIILSYLIFLTVKLHLARRMHHYEWYTLNKGHLIWKN
;
A
#
# COMPACT_ATOMS: atom_id res chain seq x y z
N MET A 1 30.78 15.25 -40.18
CA MET A 1 31.12 14.81 -38.82
C MET A 1 29.81 14.77 -38.03
N TRP A 2 29.11 13.63 -38.03
CA TRP A 2 27.84 13.50 -37.30
C TRP A 2 28.17 13.18 -35.85
N ILE A 3 27.84 14.12 -34.96
CA ILE A 3 27.90 13.92 -33.51
C ILE A 3 26.94 12.77 -33.20
N MET A 4 27.48 11.63 -32.79
CA MET A 4 26.66 10.55 -32.26
C MET A 4 25.97 11.07 -31.01
N ASP A 5 24.70 11.43 -31.13
CA ASP A 5 23.83 11.62 -29.99
C ASP A 5 23.64 10.24 -29.35
N GLN A 6 24.59 9.86 -28.49
CA GLN A 6 24.48 8.66 -27.67
C GLN A 6 23.36 8.89 -26.68
N ASN A 7 22.12 8.68 -27.11
CA ASN A 7 20.97 8.79 -26.25
C ASN A 7 21.14 7.76 -25.11
N PRO A 8 21.42 8.19 -23.87
CA PRO A 8 21.71 7.27 -22.79
C PRO A 8 20.49 6.38 -22.56
N TYR A 9 20.69 5.11 -22.21
CA TYR A 9 19.59 4.19 -21.96
C TYR A 9 18.73 4.68 -20.77
N ILE A 10 17.64 5.38 -21.05
CA ILE A 10 16.70 5.87 -20.03
C ILE A 10 15.71 4.75 -19.71
N LYS A 11 15.82 4.16 -18.52
CA LYS A 11 14.87 3.14 -18.04
C LYS A 11 13.45 3.74 -17.97
N PRO A 12 12.44 3.15 -18.64
CA PRO A 12 11.09 3.66 -18.57
C PRO A 12 10.56 3.58 -17.13
N LYS A 13 9.84 4.64 -16.76
CA LYS A 13 9.15 4.81 -15.49
C LYS A 13 7.68 5.07 -15.77
N LEU A 14 6.80 4.60 -14.88
CA LEU A 14 5.37 4.64 -15.12
C LEU A 14 4.76 5.98 -14.69
N ASN A 15 3.88 6.54 -15.52
CA ASN A 15 3.05 7.70 -15.16
C ASN A 15 1.67 7.20 -14.70
N ILE A 16 1.14 7.78 -13.63
CA ILE A 16 -0.20 7.46 -13.12
C ILE A 16 -1.20 8.39 -13.81
N ASP A 17 -2.14 7.80 -14.55
CA ASP A 17 -3.23 8.55 -15.20
C ASP A 17 -4.24 9.10 -14.16
N LYS A 18 -5.14 9.98 -14.61
CA LYS A 18 -6.09 10.67 -13.71
C LYS A 18 -7.01 9.67 -13.01
N PHE A 19 -7.53 8.71 -13.76
CA PHE A 19 -8.47 7.72 -13.22
C PHE A 19 -7.80 6.89 -12.13
N SER A 20 -6.61 6.38 -12.42
CA SER A 20 -5.78 5.65 -11.47
C SER A 20 -5.44 6.43 -10.21
N PHE A 21 -5.16 7.73 -10.33
CA PHE A 21 -4.94 8.62 -9.19
C PHE A 21 -6.19 8.72 -8.30
N TYR A 22 -7.34 9.09 -8.87
CA TYR A 22 -8.57 9.25 -8.10
C TYR A 22 -9.03 7.92 -7.50
N PHE A 23 -8.91 6.81 -8.22
CA PHE A 23 -9.20 5.48 -7.72
C PHE A 23 -8.41 5.15 -6.45
N LEU A 24 -7.09 5.33 -6.48
CA LEU A 24 -6.23 5.09 -5.31
C LEU A 24 -6.59 6.01 -4.13
N VAL A 25 -6.83 7.28 -4.40
CA VAL A 25 -7.23 8.26 -3.37
C VAL A 25 -8.57 7.90 -2.74
N SER A 26 -9.56 7.45 -3.53
CA SER A 26 -10.86 6.99 -3.03
C SER A 26 -10.71 5.76 -2.14
N CYS A 27 -9.90 4.77 -2.53
CA CYS A 27 -9.62 3.60 -1.68
C CYS A 27 -8.91 3.99 -0.37
N LEU A 28 -7.93 4.90 -0.44
CA LEU A 28 -7.24 5.45 0.73
C LEU A 28 -8.22 6.13 1.71
N ALA A 29 -9.12 6.96 1.19
CA ALA A 29 -10.13 7.63 2.00
C ALA A 29 -11.06 6.62 2.69
N ALA A 30 -11.52 5.60 1.96
CA ALA A 30 -12.34 4.53 2.52
C ALA A 30 -11.61 3.77 3.64
N ILE A 31 -10.34 3.37 3.42
CA ILE A 31 -9.53 2.71 4.44
C ILE A 31 -9.36 3.60 5.68
N THR A 32 -9.14 4.89 5.49
CA THR A 32 -8.93 5.83 6.60
C THR A 32 -10.17 5.92 7.49
N VAL A 33 -11.36 6.04 6.89
CA VAL A 33 -12.64 6.03 7.60
C VAL A 33 -12.86 4.70 8.33
N LEU A 34 -12.62 3.57 7.67
CA LEU A 34 -12.76 2.25 8.27
C LEU A 34 -11.80 2.03 9.44
N MET A 35 -10.56 2.52 9.33
CA MET A 35 -9.55 2.44 10.40
C MET A 35 -9.98 3.23 11.64
N ILE A 36 -10.58 4.42 11.46
CA ILE A 36 -11.15 5.20 12.57
C ILE A 36 -12.21 4.38 13.30
N PHE A 37 -13.19 3.83 12.56
CA PHE A 37 -14.23 3.01 13.19
C PHE A 37 -13.66 1.75 13.87
N TRP A 38 -12.71 1.07 13.24
CA TRP A 38 -12.07 -0.13 13.79
C TRP A 38 -11.33 0.13 15.12
N VAL A 39 -10.72 1.32 15.23
CA VAL A 39 -10.04 1.75 16.45
C VAL A 39 -11.04 2.14 17.53
N LEU A 40 -12.15 2.80 17.17
CA LEU A 40 -13.15 3.30 18.12
C LEU A 40 -14.05 2.20 18.72
N ILE A 41 -14.33 1.11 18.00
CA ILE A 41 -15.20 0.03 18.48
C ILE A 41 -14.88 -0.45 19.91
N PRO A 42 -13.64 -0.83 20.26
CA PRO A 42 -13.33 -1.32 21.61
C PRO A 42 -13.52 -0.27 22.70
N PHE A 43 -13.50 1.02 22.37
CA PHE A 43 -13.79 2.10 23.34
C PHE A 43 -15.28 2.25 23.61
N VAL A 44 -16.12 1.97 22.61
CA VAL A 44 -17.59 2.10 22.71
C VAL A 44 -18.23 0.84 23.29
N TYR A 45 -17.77 -0.34 22.84
CA TYR A 45 -18.39 -1.63 23.16
C TYR A 45 -17.60 -2.46 24.17
N GLY A 46 -16.46 -1.94 24.66
CA GLY A 46 -15.54 -2.69 25.50
C GLY A 46 -14.74 -3.75 24.72
N SER A 47 -14.02 -4.60 25.44
CA SER A 47 -13.17 -5.63 24.86
C SER A 47 -13.58 -7.01 25.36
N LYS A 48 -13.73 -7.97 24.44
CA LYS A 48 -13.90 -9.40 24.79
C LYS A 48 -12.67 -10.01 25.46
N PHE A 49 -11.54 -9.31 25.46
CA PHE A 49 -10.27 -9.74 26.05
C PHE A 49 -10.33 -9.80 27.59
N ILE A 50 -11.31 -9.14 28.22
CA ILE A 50 -11.44 -9.11 29.67
C ILE A 50 -12.19 -10.38 30.09
N GLU A 51 -11.44 -11.46 30.33
CA GLU A 51 -11.99 -12.67 30.96
C GLU A 51 -12.47 -12.37 32.38
N THR A 52 -13.61 -12.96 32.75
CA THR A 52 -14.26 -12.78 34.06
C THR A 52 -13.42 -13.26 35.25
N SER A 53 -12.35 -14.02 35.02
CA SER A 53 -11.50 -14.69 36.03
C SER A 53 -10.32 -13.87 36.56
N LEU A 54 -10.01 -12.69 35.99
CA LEU A 54 -8.86 -11.86 36.40
C LEU A 54 -9.21 -10.89 37.53
N SER A 55 -8.21 -10.53 38.34
CA SER A 55 -8.31 -9.45 39.34
C SER A 55 -8.60 -8.11 38.65
N ASP A 56 -9.34 -7.20 39.31
CA ASP A 56 -9.70 -5.90 38.73
C ASP A 56 -8.46 -5.06 38.37
N GLU A 57 -7.35 -5.21 39.10
CA GLU A 57 -6.08 -4.57 38.81
C GLU A 57 -5.42 -5.11 37.53
N GLU A 58 -5.47 -6.42 37.31
CA GLU A 58 -4.93 -7.08 36.11
C GLU A 58 -5.76 -6.72 34.87
N LYS A 59 -7.09 -6.66 35.02
CA LYS A 59 -8.01 -6.20 33.98
C LYS A 59 -7.71 -4.77 33.56
N ALA A 60 -7.45 -3.88 34.53
CA ALA A 60 -7.12 -2.49 34.25
C ALA A 60 -5.77 -2.34 33.51
N GLN A 61 -4.75 -3.12 33.89
CA GLN A 61 -3.45 -3.10 33.21
C GLN A 61 -3.56 -3.62 31.77
N ILE A 62 -4.25 -4.74 31.55
CA ILE A 62 -4.43 -5.32 30.21
C ILE A 62 -5.24 -4.37 29.33
N ALA A 63 -6.33 -3.78 29.84
CA ALA A 63 -7.13 -2.82 29.10
C ALA A 63 -6.29 -1.60 28.66
N LYS A 64 -5.42 -1.09 29.55
CA LYS A 64 -4.50 0.01 29.25
C LYS A 64 -3.51 -0.37 28.15
N GLN A 65 -2.88 -1.54 28.23
CA GLN A 65 -1.93 -2.01 27.23
C GLN A 65 -2.60 -2.20 25.85
N VAL A 66 -3.76 -2.86 25.81
CA VAL A 66 -4.54 -3.09 24.59
C VAL A 66 -4.92 -1.77 23.91
N THR A 67 -5.31 -0.78 24.72
CA THR A 67 -5.65 0.58 24.29
C THR A 67 -4.46 1.30 23.69
N ILE A 68 -3.32 1.35 24.40
CA ILE A 68 -2.09 1.98 23.92
C ILE A 68 -1.65 1.34 22.60
N THR A 69 -1.61 0.00 22.53
CA THR A 69 -1.23 -0.69 21.30
C THR A 69 -2.14 -0.34 20.12
N LYS A 70 -3.46 -0.23 20.34
CA LYS A 70 -4.40 0.16 19.27
C LYS A 70 -4.19 1.60 18.80
N ILE A 71 -3.99 2.54 19.72
CA ILE A 71 -3.74 3.95 19.39
C ILE A 71 -2.41 4.09 18.63
N VAL A 72 -1.34 3.47 19.13
CA VAL A 72 -0.03 3.48 18.46
C VAL A 72 -0.12 2.85 17.08
N SER A 73 -0.81 1.72 16.95
CA SER A 73 -1.05 1.07 15.66
C SER A 73 -1.81 1.99 14.70
N TYR A 74 -2.87 2.65 15.16
CA TYR A 74 -3.61 3.63 14.37
C TYR A 74 -2.72 4.78 13.87
N ILE A 75 -1.91 5.37 14.75
CA ILE A 75 -1.00 6.46 14.40
C ILE A 75 0.02 6.01 13.34
N ALA A 76 0.66 4.85 13.55
CA ALA A 76 1.64 4.31 12.61
C ALA A 76 1.02 4.04 11.23
N ASN A 77 -0.16 3.44 11.20
CA ASN A 77 -0.87 3.16 9.95
C ASN A 77 -1.37 4.43 9.26
N SER A 78 -1.86 5.41 10.03
CA SER A 78 -2.29 6.71 9.49
C SER A 78 -1.11 7.44 8.84
N LEU A 79 0.06 7.41 9.48
CA LEU A 79 1.28 7.97 8.90
C LEU A 79 1.68 7.25 7.60
N ALA A 80 1.58 5.92 7.55
CA ALA A 80 1.84 5.16 6.33
C ALA A 80 0.87 5.55 5.19
N LEU A 81 -0.43 5.70 5.48
CA LEU A 81 -1.43 6.14 4.50
C LEU A 81 -1.17 7.56 4.00
N ILE A 82 -0.79 8.49 4.89
CA ILE A 82 -0.41 9.86 4.54
C ILE A 82 0.83 9.87 3.65
N CYS A 83 1.87 9.10 4.01
CA CYS A 83 3.07 8.96 3.20
C CYS A 83 2.75 8.41 1.80
N PHE A 84 1.84 7.44 1.70
CA PHE A 84 1.38 6.91 0.42
C PHE A 84 0.67 8.00 -0.38
N LEU A 85 -0.27 8.72 0.23
CA LEU A 85 -1.02 9.81 -0.41
C LEU A 85 -0.08 10.87 -0.98
N ILE A 86 0.87 11.35 -0.17
CA ILE A 86 1.89 12.32 -0.62
C ILE A 86 2.63 11.77 -1.83
N TYR A 87 3.03 10.50 -1.80
CA TYR A 87 3.72 9.87 -2.91
C TYR A 87 2.88 9.78 -4.18
N ILE A 88 1.61 9.39 -4.11
CA ILE A 88 0.76 9.29 -5.31
C ILE A 88 0.51 10.70 -5.89
N VAL A 89 0.34 11.72 -5.05
CA VAL A 89 0.27 13.13 -5.48
C VAL A 89 1.56 13.52 -6.23
N LEU A 90 2.73 13.19 -5.67
CA LEU A 90 4.00 13.44 -6.35
C LEU A 90 4.12 12.67 -7.67
N LEU A 91 3.68 11.41 -7.72
CA LEU A 91 3.68 10.58 -8.95
C LEU A 91 2.73 11.11 -10.03
N ARG A 92 1.68 11.83 -9.64
CA ARG A 92 0.76 12.45 -10.59
C ARG A 92 1.35 13.68 -11.26
N HIS A 93 2.15 14.46 -10.53
CA HIS A 93 2.56 15.80 -10.97
C HIS A 93 4.05 15.94 -11.34
N LYS A 94 4.95 15.22 -10.65
CA LYS A 94 6.40 15.49 -10.75
C LYS A 94 7.26 14.23 -10.90
N LEU A 95 6.83 13.11 -10.31
CA LEU A 95 7.61 11.87 -10.25
C LEU A 95 7.02 10.82 -11.18
N LYS A 96 7.83 9.81 -11.50
CA LYS A 96 7.38 8.60 -12.21
C LYS A 96 7.68 7.38 -11.36
N ALA A 97 6.78 6.41 -11.36
CA ALA A 97 6.87 5.24 -10.49
C ALA A 97 7.94 4.26 -10.98
N GLY A 98 8.74 3.74 -10.04
CA GLY A 98 9.71 2.67 -10.26
C GLY A 98 9.43 1.46 -9.36
N TYR A 99 10.19 0.37 -9.53
CA TYR A 99 9.97 -0.86 -8.77
C TYR A 99 10.10 -0.70 -7.26
N GLY A 100 11.08 0.08 -6.77
CA GLY A 100 11.27 0.27 -5.33
C GLY A 100 10.02 0.83 -4.65
N PHE A 101 9.39 1.82 -5.29
CA PHE A 101 8.09 2.34 -4.84
C PHE A 101 7.03 1.24 -4.80
N LEU A 102 6.82 0.52 -5.91
CA LEU A 102 5.76 -0.48 -6.00
C LEU A 102 5.95 -1.63 -4.99
N ILE A 103 7.16 -2.15 -4.84
CA ILE A 103 7.48 -3.25 -3.93
C ILE A 103 7.26 -2.84 -2.47
N ILE A 104 7.77 -1.67 -2.07
CA ILE A 104 7.61 -1.18 -0.69
C ILE A 104 6.12 -1.03 -0.35
N TRP A 105 5.33 -0.43 -1.24
CA TRP A 105 3.92 -0.22 -0.97
C TRP A 105 3.08 -1.50 -1.04
N ILE A 106 3.44 -2.46 -1.89
CA ILE A 106 2.82 -3.80 -1.86
C ILE A 106 2.99 -4.43 -0.47
N LEU A 107 4.20 -4.39 0.10
CA LEU A 107 4.47 -4.94 1.43
C LEU A 107 3.68 -4.20 2.52
N VAL A 108 3.65 -2.86 2.48
CA VAL A 108 2.88 -2.05 3.44
C VAL A 108 1.39 -2.38 3.38
N PHE A 109 0.78 -2.42 2.19
CA PHE A 109 -0.64 -2.73 2.06
C PHE A 109 -0.98 -4.19 2.40
N ALA A 110 -0.06 -5.13 2.17
CA ALA A 110 -0.22 -6.51 2.63
C ALA A 110 -0.29 -6.57 4.16
N LEU A 111 0.64 -5.91 4.86
CA LEU A 111 0.64 -5.83 6.32
C LEU A 111 -0.59 -5.10 6.86
N LEU A 112 -0.98 -3.98 6.24
CA LEU A 112 -2.17 -3.22 6.61
C LEU A 112 -3.45 -4.05 6.44
N GLY A 113 -3.55 -4.83 5.36
CA GLY A 113 -4.69 -5.72 5.12
C GLY A 113 -4.75 -6.90 6.11
N ALA A 114 -3.61 -7.37 6.60
CA ALA A 114 -3.52 -8.43 7.61
C ALA A 114 -3.75 -7.92 9.05
N LEU A 115 -3.61 -6.60 9.28
CA LEU A 115 -3.63 -5.97 10.59
C LEU A 115 -4.87 -6.30 11.44
N PRO A 116 -6.12 -6.28 10.90
CA PRO A 116 -7.30 -6.63 11.69
C PRO A 116 -7.25 -8.04 12.28
N TRP A 117 -6.42 -8.93 11.73
CA TRP A 117 -6.38 -10.35 12.03
C TRP A 117 -5.23 -10.77 12.95
N PHE A 118 -4.26 -9.89 13.24
CA PHE A 118 -3.08 -10.21 14.04
C PHE A 118 -3.38 -10.72 15.46
N ARG A 119 -4.52 -10.33 16.03
CA ARG A 119 -4.94 -10.78 17.38
C ARG A 119 -5.78 -12.06 17.36
N GLY A 120 -6.10 -12.58 16.18
CA GLY A 120 -7.00 -13.72 16.00
C GLY A 120 -8.48 -13.34 16.12
N THR A 121 -9.33 -14.04 15.35
CA THR A 121 -10.77 -13.75 15.24
C THR A 121 -11.59 -14.06 16.48
N ARG A 122 -11.08 -14.94 17.35
CA ARG A 122 -11.78 -15.36 18.59
C ARG A 122 -11.90 -14.23 19.61
N VAL A 123 -10.96 -13.29 19.56
CA VAL A 123 -10.80 -12.23 20.55
C VAL A 123 -11.47 -10.93 20.11
N LEU A 124 -11.86 -10.84 18.84
CA LEU A 124 -12.47 -9.66 18.24
C LEU A 124 -13.99 -9.65 18.45
N LEU A 125 -14.53 -8.45 18.63
CA LEU A 125 -15.98 -8.23 18.57
C LEU A 125 -16.50 -8.47 17.14
N LYS A 126 -17.78 -8.83 17.01
CA LYS A 126 -18.40 -9.07 15.69
C LYS A 126 -18.28 -7.84 14.79
N GLN A 127 -18.45 -6.64 15.38
CA GLN A 127 -18.31 -5.36 14.70
C GLN A 127 -16.87 -5.13 14.21
N GLU A 128 -15.85 -5.47 15.02
CA GLU A 128 -14.45 -5.35 14.61
C GLU A 128 -14.10 -6.28 13.46
N ILE A 129 -14.69 -7.49 13.45
CA ILE A 129 -14.54 -8.46 12.36
C ILE A 129 -15.13 -7.88 11.07
N ILE A 130 -16.36 -7.37 11.11
CA ILE A 130 -17.02 -6.80 9.92
C ILE A 130 -16.19 -5.67 9.33
N ILE A 131 -15.76 -4.70 10.15
CA ILE A 131 -14.93 -3.59 9.68
C ILE A 131 -13.56 -4.10 9.21
N GLY A 132 -12.98 -5.08 9.91
CA GLY A 132 -11.73 -5.72 9.52
C GLY A 132 -11.80 -6.35 8.13
N VAL A 133 -12.90 -7.02 7.79
CA VAL A 133 -13.14 -7.57 6.43
C VAL A 133 -13.12 -6.45 5.40
N PHE A 134 -13.83 -5.34 5.63
CA PHE A 134 -13.83 -4.21 4.69
C PHE A 134 -12.44 -3.59 4.52
N ILE A 135 -11.68 -3.40 5.61
CA ILE A 135 -10.29 -2.91 5.54
C ILE A 135 -9.46 -3.85 4.65
N THR A 136 -9.53 -5.16 4.90
CA THR A 136 -8.80 -6.14 4.09
C THR A 136 -9.22 -6.11 2.62
N ILE A 137 -10.51 -5.99 2.31
CA ILE A 137 -11.00 -5.89 0.91
C ILE A 137 -10.39 -4.68 0.21
N PHE A 138 -10.45 -3.49 0.80
CA PHE A 138 -9.87 -2.30 0.19
C PHE A 138 -8.34 -2.39 0.06
N CYS A 139 -7.66 -2.96 1.04
CA CYS A 139 -6.22 -3.23 0.95
C CYS A 139 -5.88 -4.20 -0.19
N VAL A 140 -6.66 -5.26 -0.37
CA VAL A 140 -6.49 -6.23 -1.48
C VAL A 140 -6.73 -5.54 -2.81
N ILE A 141 -7.74 -4.68 -2.94
CA ILE A 141 -7.99 -3.91 -4.16
C ILE A 141 -6.78 -3.04 -4.52
N ILE A 142 -6.24 -2.29 -3.55
CA ILE A 142 -5.02 -1.47 -3.76
C ILE A 142 -3.84 -2.36 -4.13
N LEU A 143 -3.64 -3.48 -3.42
CA LEU A 143 -2.54 -4.40 -3.63
C LEU A 143 -2.59 -5.02 -5.04
N SER A 144 -3.74 -5.54 -5.47
CA SER A 144 -3.95 -6.04 -6.82
C SER A 144 -3.65 -4.98 -7.87
N TYR A 145 -4.06 -3.74 -7.62
CA TYR A 145 -3.78 -2.62 -8.51
C TYR A 145 -2.27 -2.27 -8.57
N LEU A 146 -1.55 -2.28 -7.44
CA LEU A 146 -0.11 -2.08 -7.42
C LEU A 146 0.67 -3.21 -8.13
N ILE A 147 0.21 -4.46 -7.99
CA ILE A 147 0.76 -5.60 -8.75
C ILE A 147 0.54 -5.38 -10.25
N PHE A 148 -0.66 -4.98 -10.65
CA PHE A 148 -0.95 -4.66 -12.05
C PHE A 148 -0.02 -3.56 -12.60
N LEU A 149 0.21 -2.49 -11.83
CA LEU A 149 1.17 -1.44 -12.21
C LEU A 149 2.61 -1.97 -12.32
N THR A 150 2.98 -2.92 -11.47
CA THR A 150 4.29 -3.59 -11.50
C THR A 150 4.47 -4.40 -12.79
N VAL A 151 3.46 -5.17 -13.18
CA VAL A 151 3.45 -5.92 -14.44
C VAL A 151 3.50 -4.97 -15.64
N LYS A 152 2.70 -3.90 -15.63
CA LYS A 152 2.70 -2.87 -16.68
C LYS A 152 4.08 -2.23 -16.84
N LEU A 153 4.75 -1.89 -15.73
CA LEU A 153 6.11 -1.37 -15.75
C LEU A 153 7.12 -2.40 -16.28
N HIS A 154 6.94 -3.67 -15.93
CA HIS A 154 7.80 -4.76 -16.40
C HIS A 154 7.72 -4.95 -17.91
N LEU A 155 6.51 -5.01 -18.46
CA LEU A 155 6.29 -5.11 -19.90
C LEU A 155 6.87 -3.90 -20.64
N ALA A 156 6.63 -2.68 -20.14
CA ALA A 156 7.18 -1.46 -20.74
C ALA A 156 8.71 -1.47 -20.81
N ARG A 157 9.39 -1.96 -19.76
CA ARG A 157 10.86 -2.11 -19.75
C ARG A 157 11.35 -3.16 -20.73
N ARG A 158 10.64 -4.28 -20.86
CA ARG A 158 11.01 -5.36 -21.79
C ARG A 158 10.90 -4.90 -23.24
N MET A 159 9.82 -4.20 -23.59
CA MET A 159 9.64 -3.64 -24.94
C MET A 159 10.71 -2.61 -25.27
N HIS A 160 10.96 -1.65 -24.37
CA HIS A 160 12.00 -0.64 -24.57
C HIS A 160 13.41 -1.24 -24.69
N HIS A 161 13.71 -2.30 -23.94
CA HIS A 161 14.98 -3.01 -24.08
C HIS A 161 15.12 -3.68 -25.45
N TYR A 162 14.04 -4.28 -25.96
CA TYR A 162 14.01 -4.88 -27.29
C TYR A 162 14.17 -3.84 -28.40
N GLU A 163 13.46 -2.71 -28.33
CA GLU A 163 13.61 -1.59 -29.28
C GLU A 163 15.03 -1.06 -29.31
N TRP A 164 15.63 -0.81 -28.13
CA TRP A 164 17.02 -0.36 -28.00
C TRP A 164 18.01 -1.37 -28.61
N TYR A 165 17.82 -2.66 -28.34
CA TYR A 165 18.66 -3.72 -28.90
C TYR A 165 18.56 -3.78 -30.42
N THR A 166 17.33 -3.72 -30.96
CA THR A 166 17.07 -3.78 -32.40
C THR A 166 17.66 -2.57 -33.14
N LEU A 167 17.53 -1.37 -32.59
CA LEU A 167 18.11 -0.15 -33.16
C LEU A 167 19.64 -0.21 -33.20
N ASN A 168 20.29 -0.66 -32.12
CA ASN A 168 21.76 -0.73 -32.06
C ASN A 168 22.34 -1.87 -32.91
N LYS A 169 21.66 -3.02 -33.00
CA LYS A 169 22.08 -4.11 -33.90
C LYS A 169 21.82 -3.79 -35.36
N GLY A 170 20.68 -3.16 -35.69
CA GLY A 170 20.38 -2.69 -37.04
C GLY A 170 21.46 -1.74 -37.54
N HIS A 171 21.92 -0.81 -36.68
CA HIS A 171 22.99 0.13 -37.03
C HIS A 171 24.36 -0.54 -37.31
N LEU A 172 24.65 -1.70 -36.70
CA LEU A 172 25.89 -2.44 -36.93
C LEU A 172 25.92 -3.17 -38.28
N ILE A 173 24.74 -3.55 -38.82
CA ILE A 173 24.64 -4.26 -40.11
C ILE A 173 24.85 -3.30 -41.28
N TRP A 174 24.41 -2.05 -41.18
CA TRP A 174 24.58 -1.01 -42.23
C TRP A 174 25.97 -0.35 -42.24
N LYS A 175 26.85 -0.71 -41.30
CA LYS A 175 28.21 -0.18 -41.19
C LYS A 175 29.29 -1.12 -41.74
N ASN A 176 28.95 -2.37 -42.05
CA ASN A 176 29.82 -3.35 -42.69
C ASN A 176 29.46 -3.47 -44.18
#